data_AF-A0A5Q0JT22-F1
#
_entry.id   AF-A0A5Q0JT22-F1
#
_cell.length_a   1.000
_cell.length_b   1.000
_cell.length_c   1.000
_cell.angle_alpha   90.00
_cell.angle_beta   90.00
_cell.angle_gamma   90.00
#
_symmetry.space_group_name_H-M   'P 1'
#
loop_
_entity.id
_entity.type
_entity.pdbx_description
1 polymer ?
#
loop_
_entity_poly.entity_id
_entity_poly.type
_entity_poly.pdbx_seq_one_letter_code
_entity_poly.pdbx_strand_id
1 'polypeptide(L)'
;MKSKLTYKSFNSTKSIEALKYATSLDIVNLENIKIDLDFYKTLLKKSIYKPQVLDLYERLVIFKREIATLDTTCTALLSALQQHANQISNKIECDDVACDNFFIQEHDALELQVFNFKTEIANFKFRFFQYIESVVMN
;
A
#
# COMPACT_ATOMS: atom_id res chain seq x y z
N MET A 1 -12.13 4.58 9.64
CA MET A 1 -12.13 6.05 9.76
C MET A 1 -11.88 6.62 8.36
N LYS A 2 -12.89 7.16 7.66
CA LYS A 2 -12.65 7.73 6.32
C LYS A 2 -11.85 9.03 6.47
N SER A 3 -10.59 9.00 6.05
CA SER A 3 -9.75 10.20 5.95
C SER A 3 -10.38 11.19 4.97
N LYS A 4 -10.42 12.48 5.34
CA LYS A 4 -10.75 13.58 4.42
C LYS A 4 -9.53 14.07 3.63
N LEU A 5 -8.37 13.44 3.85
CA LEU A 5 -7.14 13.82 3.17
C LEU A 5 -7.25 13.45 1.69
N THR A 6 -7.14 14.45 0.82
CA THR A 6 -7.06 14.26 -0.63
C THR A 6 -5.60 14.34 -1.04
N TYR A 7 -5.20 13.47 -1.97
CA TYR A 7 -3.88 13.56 -2.60
C TYR A 7 -3.68 14.95 -3.23
N LYS A 8 -2.46 15.48 -3.08
CA LYS A 8 -1.99 16.69 -3.77
C LYS A 8 -0.55 16.43 -4.22
N SER A 9 -0.28 16.64 -5.49
CA SER A 9 1.08 16.59 -6.02
C SER A 9 1.82 17.89 -5.69
N PHE A 10 3.11 17.74 -5.38
CA PHE A 10 4.08 18.83 -5.26
C PHE A 10 5.35 18.52 -6.05
N ASN A 11 5.27 17.68 -7.08
CA ASN A 11 6.43 17.12 -7.76
C ASN A 11 7.04 18.03 -8.81
N SER A 12 6.28 19.02 -9.31
CA SER A 12 6.74 20.00 -10.30
C SER A 12 7.90 20.88 -9.84
N THR A 13 8.18 20.92 -8.53
CA THR A 13 9.27 21.71 -7.94
C THR A 13 10.33 20.86 -7.26
N LYS A 14 10.21 19.53 -7.28
CA LYS A 14 11.15 18.62 -6.62
C LYS A 14 12.33 18.30 -7.54
N SER A 15 13.52 18.13 -6.96
CA SER A 15 14.67 17.60 -7.70
C SER A 15 14.51 16.10 -7.98
N ILE A 16 15.25 15.58 -8.95
CA ILE A 16 15.28 14.15 -9.27
C ILE A 16 15.66 13.31 -8.05
N GLU A 17 16.61 13.77 -7.23
CA GLU A 17 17.02 13.11 -5.99
C GLU A 17 15.86 13.05 -4.98
N ALA A 18 15.07 14.12 -4.87
CA ALA A 18 13.90 14.14 -4.00
C ALA A 18 12.83 13.14 -4.49
N LEU A 19 12.62 13.01 -5.80
CA LEU A 19 11.71 12.03 -6.39
C LEU A 19 12.20 10.59 -6.19
N LYS A 20 13.51 10.34 -6.34
CA LYS A 20 14.15 9.05 -6.03
C LYS A 20 13.96 8.68 -4.56
N TYR A 21 14.21 9.63 -3.66
CA TYR A 21 14.03 9.42 -2.22
C TYR A 21 12.58 9.08 -1.88
N ALA A 22 11.60 9.85 -2.39
CA ALA A 22 10.18 9.59 -2.17
C ALA A 22 9.76 8.20 -2.69
N THR A 23 10.20 7.85 -3.90
CA THR A 23 9.96 6.52 -4.49
C THR A 23 10.52 5.40 -3.61
N SER A 24 11.77 5.53 -3.16
CA SER A 24 12.41 4.54 -2.27
C SER A 24 11.68 4.40 -0.93
N LEU A 25 11.22 5.52 -0.36
CA LEU A 25 10.43 5.51 0.87
C LEU A 25 9.10 4.76 0.67
N ASP A 26 8.45 4.95 -0.47
CA ASP A 26 7.22 4.23 -0.80
C ASP A 26 7.45 2.73 -1.00
N ILE A 27 8.55 2.32 -1.63
CA ILE A 27 8.94 0.91 -1.75
C ILE A 27 9.09 0.29 -0.36
N VAL A 28 9.89 0.89 0.52
CA VAL A 28 10.10 0.37 1.90
C VAL A 28 8.77 0.26 2.65
N ASN A 29 7.89 1.25 2.51
CA ASN A 29 6.58 1.22 3.16
C ASN A 29 5.70 0.07 2.64
N LEU A 30 5.70 -0.19 1.34
CA LEU A 30 4.93 -1.29 0.75
C LEU A 30 5.51 -2.66 1.11
N GLU A 31 6.84 -2.80 1.21
CA GLU A 31 7.48 -4.02 1.71
C GLU A 31 7.05 -4.32 3.15
N ASN A 32 7.02 -3.31 4.02
CA ASN A 32 6.50 -3.45 5.38
C ASN A 32 5.02 -3.86 5.40
N ILE A 33 4.19 -3.26 4.53
CA ILE A 33 2.78 -3.65 4.41
C ILE A 33 2.65 -5.11 3.96
N LYS A 34 3.55 -5.61 3.11
CA LYS A 34 3.53 -7.01 2.68
C LYS A 34 3.81 -7.96 3.84
N ILE A 35 4.78 -7.63 4.70
CA ILE A 35 5.05 -8.36 5.94
C ILE A 35 3.82 -8.36 6.85
N ASP A 36 3.17 -7.21 7.02
CA ASP A 36 1.94 -7.09 7.82
C ASP A 36 0.81 -7.98 7.28
N LEU A 37 0.59 -7.98 5.97
CA LEU A 37 -0.45 -8.78 5.32
C LEU A 37 -0.18 -10.28 5.52
N ASP A 38 1.06 -10.74 5.38
CA ASP A 38 1.43 -12.14 5.64
C ASP A 38 1.28 -12.53 7.11
N PHE A 39 1.57 -11.61 8.02
CA PHE A 39 1.25 -11.79 9.44
C PHE A 39 -0.27 -11.94 9.65
N TYR A 40 -1.10 -11.11 9.03
CA TYR A 40 -2.57 -11.22 9.14
C TYR A 40 -3.10 -12.53 8.57
N LYS A 41 -2.58 -13.00 7.43
CA LYS A 41 -2.92 -14.33 6.87
C LYS A 41 -2.58 -15.44 7.87
N THR A 42 -1.46 -15.31 8.57
CA THR A 42 -1.01 -16.27 9.58
C THR A 42 -1.91 -16.24 10.80
N LEU A 43 -2.26 -15.04 11.29
CA LEU A 43 -3.13 -14.83 12.42
C LEU A 43 -4.50 -15.47 12.21
N LEU A 44 -5.10 -15.26 11.03
CA LEU A 44 -6.39 -15.85 10.63
C LEU A 44 -6.46 -17.38 10.64
N LYS A 45 -5.30 -18.06 10.60
CA LYS A 45 -5.22 -19.53 10.63
C LYS A 45 -5.05 -20.09 12.05
N LYS A 46 -4.84 -19.25 13.05
CA LYS A 46 -4.58 -19.71 14.43
C LYS A 46 -5.90 -20.06 15.14
N SER A 47 -5.86 -21.07 16.00
CA SER A 47 -6.98 -21.48 16.85
C SER A 47 -7.08 -20.62 18.12
N ILE A 48 -7.16 -19.30 17.95
CA ILE A 48 -7.15 -18.31 19.05
C ILE A 48 -8.53 -17.66 19.26
N TYR A 49 -9.55 -18.12 18.55
CA TYR A 49 -10.86 -17.48 18.51
C TYR A 49 -11.86 -18.11 19.46
N LYS A 50 -12.73 -17.28 20.05
CA LYS A 50 -13.82 -17.70 20.93
C LYS A 50 -14.80 -18.61 20.16
N PRO A 51 -15.22 -19.77 20.72
CA PRO A 51 -16.03 -20.76 20.01
C PRO A 51 -17.50 -20.35 19.78
N GLN A 52 -18.01 -19.34 20.50
CA GLN A 52 -19.42 -18.94 20.49
C GLN A 52 -19.68 -17.61 19.76
N VAL A 53 -18.74 -17.17 18.91
CA VAL A 53 -18.93 -15.95 18.11
C VAL A 53 -19.78 -16.27 16.89
N LEU A 54 -20.96 -15.66 16.81
CA LEU A 54 -21.85 -15.76 15.65
C LEU A 54 -21.14 -15.25 14.39
N ASP A 55 -21.32 -15.95 13.27
CA ASP A 55 -20.77 -15.63 11.95
C ASP A 55 -19.24 -15.46 11.89
N LEU A 56 -18.52 -16.03 12.86
CA LEU A 56 -17.06 -15.90 12.96
C LEU A 56 -16.37 -16.34 11.68
N TYR A 57 -16.69 -17.54 11.21
CA TYR A 57 -16.03 -18.14 10.06
C TYR A 57 -16.27 -17.31 8.79
N GLU A 58 -17.50 -16.89 8.57
CA GLU A 58 -17.92 -16.04 7.46
C GLU A 58 -17.13 -14.73 7.47
N ARG A 59 -17.00 -14.08 8.64
CA ARG A 59 -16.24 -12.84 8.76
C ARG A 59 -14.74 -13.03 8.52
N LEU A 60 -14.13 -14.10 9.06
CA LEU A 60 -12.73 -14.42 8.83
C LEU A 60 -12.46 -14.72 7.34
N VAL A 61 -13.39 -15.37 6.65
CA VAL A 61 -13.31 -15.61 5.19
C VAL A 61 -13.35 -14.29 4.40
N ILE A 62 -14.19 -13.34 4.81
CA ILE A 62 -14.22 -12.00 4.20
C ILE A 62 -12.85 -11.31 4.35
N PHE A 63 -12.32 -11.26 5.58
CA PHE A 63 -11.00 -10.67 5.82
C PHE A 63 -9.89 -11.37 5.02
N LYS A 64 -9.94 -12.71 4.91
CA LYS A 64 -8.97 -13.47 4.11
C LYS A 64 -9.00 -13.05 2.63
N ARG A 65 -10.18 -12.82 2.06
CA ARG A 65 -10.32 -12.34 0.67
C ARG A 65 -9.79 -10.92 0.52
N GLU A 66 -10.16 -10.01 1.42
CA GLU A 66 -9.66 -8.64 1.42
C GLU A 66 -8.13 -8.60 1.51
N ILE A 67 -7.51 -9.41 2.38
CA ILE A 67 -6.05 -9.53 2.49
C ILE A 67 -5.43 -10.00 1.17
N ALA A 68 -6.03 -10.97 0.48
CA ALA A 68 -5.52 -11.47 -0.80
C ALA A 68 -5.57 -10.40 -1.90
N THR A 69 -6.64 -9.59 -1.93
CA THR A 69 -6.76 -8.45 -2.84
C THR A 69 -5.70 -7.40 -2.53
N LEU A 70 -5.55 -7.01 -1.26
CA LEU A 70 -4.55 -6.02 -0.82
C LEU A 70 -3.12 -6.47 -1.13
N ASP A 71 -2.81 -7.75 -0.96
CA ASP A 71 -1.50 -8.33 -1.26
C ASP A 71 -1.18 -8.31 -2.77
N THR A 72 -2.19 -8.59 -3.59
CA THR A 72 -2.09 -8.49 -5.05
C THR A 72 -1.82 -7.05 -5.49
N THR A 73 -2.59 -6.10 -4.97
CA THR A 73 -2.41 -4.66 -5.24
C THR A 73 -1.05 -4.16 -4.76
N CYS A 74 -0.62 -4.54 -3.54
CA CYS A 74 0.68 -4.19 -2.98
C CYS A 74 1.82 -4.67 -3.88
N THR A 75 1.73 -5.92 -4.34
CA THR A 75 2.74 -6.53 -5.23
C THR A 75 2.81 -5.82 -6.58
N ALA A 76 1.67 -5.47 -7.17
CA ALA A 76 1.62 -4.71 -8.42
C ALA A 76 2.25 -3.31 -8.26
N LEU A 77 1.93 -2.59 -7.17
CA LEU A 77 2.50 -1.27 -6.88
C LEU A 77 4.01 -1.33 -6.61
N LEU A 78 4.48 -2.34 -5.87
CA LEU A 78 5.92 -2.57 -5.66
C LEU A 78 6.65 -2.74 -6.99
N SER A 79 6.12 -3.60 -7.87
CA SER A 79 6.71 -3.80 -9.20
C SER A 79 6.74 -2.51 -10.01
N ALA A 80 5.65 -1.73 -10.00
CA ALA A 80 5.57 -0.46 -10.72
C ALA A 80 6.56 0.59 -10.17
N LEU A 81 6.69 0.71 -8.84
CA LEU A 81 7.66 1.61 -8.20
C LEU A 81 9.11 1.20 -8.45
N GLN A 82 9.42 -0.10 -8.42
CA GLN A 82 10.75 -0.59 -8.73
C GLN A 82 11.12 -0.32 -10.20
N GLN A 83 10.18 -0.53 -11.12
CA GLN A 83 10.37 -0.17 -12.53
C GLN A 83 10.57 1.34 -12.67
N HIS A 84 9.74 2.16 -12.02
CA HIS A 84 9.86 3.61 -12.03
C HIS A 84 11.21 4.06 -11.49
N ALA A 85 11.65 3.55 -10.35
CA ALA A 85 12.95 3.81 -9.73
C ALA A 85 14.13 3.52 -10.67
N ASN A 86 14.05 2.39 -11.40
CA ASN A 86 15.05 2.03 -12.40
C ASN A 86 15.04 3.02 -13.58
N GLN A 87 13.86 3.45 -14.04
CA GLN A 87 13.73 4.47 -15.07
C GLN A 87 14.32 5.81 -14.62
N ILE A 88 14.07 6.28 -13.38
CA ILE A 88 14.67 7.53 -12.86
C ILE A 88 16.20 7.43 -12.83
N SER A 89 16.72 6.24 -12.51
CA SER A 89 18.17 6.02 -12.45
C SER A 89 18.81 6.03 -13.83
N ASN A 90 18.07 5.61 -14.87
CA ASN A 90 18.54 5.59 -16.25
C ASN A 90 18.24 6.89 -17.02
N LYS A 91 17.33 7.75 -16.54
CA LYS A 91 16.91 9.01 -17.18
C LYS A 91 17.93 10.16 -17.04
N ILE A 92 19.16 9.87 -16.62
CA ILE A 92 20.25 10.86 -16.48
C ILE A 92 20.69 11.47 -17.83
N GLU A 93 20.08 11.10 -18.98
CA GLU A 93 20.52 11.50 -20.32
C GLU A 93 19.50 12.30 -21.18
N CYS A 94 18.45 12.91 -20.63
CA CYS A 94 17.47 13.65 -21.46
C CYS A 94 17.24 15.09 -21.00
N ASP A 95 17.92 16.05 -21.65
CA ASP A 95 17.83 17.50 -21.38
C ASP A 95 16.61 18.20 -22.01
N ASP A 96 15.51 17.48 -22.28
CA ASP A 96 14.29 18.04 -22.89
C ASP A 96 13.18 18.27 -21.85
N VAL A 97 12.67 19.51 -21.78
CA VAL A 97 11.56 19.96 -20.92
C VAL A 97 10.28 19.12 -21.15
N ALA A 98 10.07 18.61 -22.36
CA ALA A 98 8.95 17.71 -22.64
C ALA A 98 9.11 16.35 -21.93
N CYS A 99 10.34 15.88 -21.78
CA CYS A 99 10.68 14.63 -21.09
C CYS A 99 10.46 14.74 -19.58
N ASP A 100 10.72 15.90 -18.99
CA ASP A 100 10.48 16.20 -17.58
C ASP A 100 8.98 16.22 -17.24
N ASN A 101 8.16 16.87 -18.08
CA ASN A 101 6.71 16.92 -17.84
C ASN A 101 6.05 15.54 -17.91
N PHE A 102 6.42 14.72 -18.90
CA PHE A 102 5.91 13.35 -19.01
C PHE A 102 6.30 12.51 -17.78
N PHE A 103 7.54 12.66 -17.33
CA PHE A 103 8.05 11.96 -16.14
C PHE A 103 7.29 12.31 -14.86
N ILE A 104 7.08 13.61 -14.63
CA ILE A 104 6.39 14.10 -13.44
C ILE A 104 4.95 13.59 -13.44
N GLN A 105 4.29 13.52 -14.60
CA GLN A 105 2.94 12.97 -14.72
C GLN A 105 2.89 11.46 -14.38
N GLU A 106 3.84 10.67 -14.87
CA GLU A 106 3.93 9.25 -14.51
C GLU A 106 4.18 9.06 -13.01
N HIS A 107 5.08 9.88 -12.45
CA HIS A 107 5.37 9.85 -11.01
C HIS A 107 4.15 10.25 -10.17
N ASP A 108 3.43 11.31 -10.56
CA ASP A 108 2.20 11.76 -9.90
C ASP A 108 1.11 10.69 -9.91
N ALA A 109 0.95 10.00 -11.04
CA ALA A 109 -0.02 8.92 -11.17
C ALA A 109 0.32 7.77 -10.21
N LEU A 110 1.59 7.42 -10.09
CA LEU A 110 2.05 6.36 -9.21
C LEU A 110 1.94 6.75 -7.72
N GLU A 111 2.35 7.96 -7.34
CA GLU A 111 2.16 8.47 -5.97
C GLU A 111 0.67 8.50 -5.58
N LEU A 112 -0.22 8.89 -6.49
CA LEU A 112 -1.68 8.85 -6.24
C LEU A 112 -2.18 7.41 -5.98
N GLN A 113 -1.72 6.43 -6.77
CA GLN A 113 -2.08 5.03 -6.56
C GLN A 113 -1.59 4.52 -5.20
N VAL A 114 -0.34 4.82 -4.84
CA VAL A 114 0.23 4.48 -3.53
C VAL A 114 -0.55 5.15 -2.41
N PHE A 115 -0.90 6.43 -2.55
CA PHE A 115 -1.69 7.17 -1.58
C PHE A 115 -3.06 6.53 -1.33
N ASN A 116 -3.76 6.17 -2.40
CA ASN A 116 -5.06 5.52 -2.33
C ASN A 116 -4.94 4.16 -1.64
N PHE A 117 -3.95 3.35 -2.01
CA PHE A 117 -3.68 2.07 -1.39
C PHE A 117 -3.32 2.19 0.10
N LYS A 118 -2.50 3.18 0.49
CA LYS A 118 -2.19 3.46 1.91
C LYS A 118 -3.43 3.88 2.71
N THR A 119 -4.38 4.57 2.07
CA THR A 119 -5.65 4.90 2.70
C THR A 119 -6.55 3.67 2.85
N GLU A 120 -6.56 2.79 1.85
CA GLU A 120 -7.29 1.53 1.87
C GLU A 120 -6.76 0.59 2.97
N ILE A 121 -5.43 0.37 3.03
CA ILE A 121 -4.80 -0.51 4.02
C ILE A 121 -5.02 0.01 5.44
N ALA A 122 -4.99 1.33 5.66
CA ALA A 122 -5.27 1.92 6.97
C ALA A 122 -6.71 1.64 7.42
N ASN A 123 -7.68 1.75 6.51
CA ASN A 123 -9.08 1.43 6.79
C ASN A 123 -9.29 -0.07 7.03
N PHE A 124 -8.61 -0.92 6.27
CA PHE A 124 -8.59 -2.36 6.49
C PHE A 124 -8.05 -2.69 7.88
N LYS A 125 -6.84 -2.23 8.23
CA LYS A 125 -6.18 -2.50 9.52
C LYS A 125 -7.08 -2.10 10.69
N PHE A 126 -7.71 -0.94 10.61
CA PHE A 126 -8.65 -0.48 11.63
C PHE A 126 -9.81 -1.49 11.83
N ARG A 127 -10.51 -1.88 10.75
CA ARG A 127 -11.61 -2.85 10.85
C ARG A 127 -11.13 -4.23 11.32
N PHE A 128 -9.99 -4.66 10.81
CA PHE A 128 -9.40 -5.95 11.12
C PHE A 128 -9.04 -6.05 12.60
N PHE A 129 -8.30 -5.07 13.14
CA PHE A 129 -7.89 -5.09 14.54
C PHE A 129 -9.08 -5.01 15.50
N GLN A 130 -10.05 -4.13 15.25
CA GLN A 130 -11.26 -4.07 16.07
C GLN A 130 -12.01 -5.40 16.09
N TYR A 131 -12.11 -6.06 14.93
CA TYR A 131 -12.78 -7.35 14.85
C TYR A 131 -11.99 -8.43 15.60
N ILE A 132 -10.69 -8.58 15.30
CA ILE A 132 -9.83 -9.59 15.93
C ILE A 132 -9.82 -9.44 17.44
N GLU A 133 -9.66 -8.22 17.97
CA GLU A 133 -9.73 -7.94 19.40
C GLU A 133 -11.04 -8.42 20.04
N SER A 134 -12.17 -8.24 19.35
CA SER A 134 -13.47 -8.68 19.87
C SER A 134 -13.62 -10.21 19.94
N VAL A 135 -12.92 -10.96 19.08
CA VAL A 135 -13.12 -12.42 18.91
C VAL A 135 -11.99 -13.29 19.45
N VAL A 136 -10.82 -12.74 19.74
CA VAL A 136 -9.68 -13.49 20.30
C VAL A 136 -9.96 -13.84 21.77
N MET A 137 -9.62 -15.07 22.17
CA MET A 137 -9.72 -15.54 23.55
C MET A 137 -8.74 -14.76 24.45
N ASN A 138 -9.21 -14.39 25.64
CA ASN A 138 -8.37 -13.77 26.67
C ASN A 138 -7.40 -14.77 27.28
#